data_AF-A0A6C0BYW6-F1
#
_entry.id   AF-A0A6C0BYW6-F1
#
_cell.length_a   1.000
_cell.length_b   1.000
_cell.length_c   1.000
_cell.angle_alpha   90.00
_cell.angle_beta   90.00
_cell.angle_gamma   90.00
#
_symmetry.space_group_name_H-M   'P 1'
#
loop_
_entity.id
_entity.type
_entity.pdbx_description
1 polymer ?
#
loop_
_entity_poly.entity_id
_entity_poly.type
_entity_poly.pdbx_seq_one_letter_code
_entity_poly.pdbx_strand_id
1 'polypeptide(L)'
;MSKSKSPKSYLHNRLYDNIEHLKKKKRCKVKENDFTILEFSEYENLINYNYNVSQLKRIARNYKQKISGNKKELIFRLYNFLKYSFYATIIQSRFRGYINRLVYSNINKAEDCVNDTDFFTLELLTELNNKNFFIFRENGFNYGFNIKSIYHLVKQKGKVLNPYTRNEIPEDIIRKVKSYVRVSSILCLDNNLKIKNAKDNLSDEKKLELDVITVFQKIDNLNNISNPNWFLSLGRFRLIRFYRELIDIWSYRLQIESEIKRNIIPPHGKPFPSQPHFNSMSLFETRKFVLSIIDKFVSNGTADNYKSLGAYYVLGALTIVNQNAAYSMPWLFESFYYSPMQQ
;
A
#
# COMPACT_ATOMS: atom_id res chain seq x y z
N MET A 1 35.37 -13.72 30.36
CA MET A 1 34.17 -14.07 29.53
C MET A 1 33.04 -14.52 30.45
N SER A 2 32.01 -13.70 30.68
CA SER A 2 30.85 -14.13 31.46
C SER A 2 30.09 -15.21 30.69
N LYS A 3 30.05 -16.44 31.20
CA LYS A 3 29.26 -17.54 30.62
C LYS A 3 27.82 -17.04 30.44
N SER A 4 27.31 -17.06 29.20
CA SER A 4 25.91 -16.70 28.95
C SER A 4 25.02 -17.69 29.71
N LYS A 5 24.29 -17.18 30.71
CA LYS A 5 23.38 -18.00 31.50
C LYS A 5 22.14 -18.29 30.66
N SER A 6 21.64 -19.53 30.71
CA SER A 6 20.38 -19.85 30.05
C SER A 6 19.24 -18.97 30.62
N PRO A 7 18.22 -18.61 29.84
CA PRO A 7 17.11 -17.78 30.31
C PRO A 7 16.44 -18.33 31.57
N LYS A 8 16.31 -19.66 31.67
CA LYS A 8 15.78 -20.34 32.87
C LYS A 8 16.67 -20.16 34.10
N SER A 9 17.99 -20.27 33.92
CA SER A 9 18.97 -20.05 34.99
C SER A 9 19.00 -18.58 35.44
N TYR A 10 18.80 -17.64 34.50
CA TYR A 10 18.70 -16.22 34.83
C TYR A 10 17.45 -15.92 35.68
N LEU A 11 16.27 -16.38 35.24
CA LEU A 11 15.01 -16.20 35.98
C LEU A 11 15.12 -16.72 37.42
N HIS A 12 15.62 -17.95 37.57
CA HIS A 12 15.74 -18.58 38.88
C HIS A 12 16.69 -17.84 39.83
N ASN A 13 17.79 -17.27 39.31
CA ASN A 13 18.85 -16.69 40.14
C ASN A 13 18.72 -15.19 40.37
N ARG A 14 18.02 -14.47 39.50
CA ARG A 14 17.96 -12.99 39.51
C ARG A 14 16.56 -12.42 39.67
N LEU A 15 15.53 -13.16 39.22
CA LEU A 15 14.16 -12.67 39.23
C LEU A 15 13.32 -13.34 40.31
N TYR A 16 13.39 -14.67 40.43
CA TYR A 16 12.50 -15.40 41.33
C TYR A 16 12.74 -15.06 42.79
N ASP A 17 11.64 -14.81 43.50
CA ASP A 17 11.68 -14.53 44.93
C ASP A 17 11.97 -15.82 45.69
N ASN A 18 12.86 -15.71 46.68
CA ASN A 18 13.00 -16.76 47.66
C ASN A 18 11.76 -16.78 48.56
N ILE A 19 11.03 -17.88 48.59
CA ILE A 19 9.75 -17.97 49.32
C ILE A 19 9.93 -18.44 50.75
N GLU A 20 11.14 -18.87 51.15
CA GLU A 20 11.36 -19.46 52.48
C GLU A 20 11.09 -18.48 53.63
N HIS A 21 11.43 -17.20 53.45
CA HIS A 21 11.24 -16.17 54.49
C HIS A 21 9.79 -15.65 54.56
N LEU A 22 9.00 -15.84 53.52
CA LEU A 22 7.62 -15.34 53.45
C LEU A 22 6.61 -16.26 54.18
N LYS A 23 7.04 -17.44 54.62
CA LYS A 23 6.16 -18.48 55.17
C LYS A 23 5.64 -18.12 56.57
N LYS A 24 4.31 -18.03 56.73
CA LYS A 24 3.66 -17.95 58.06
C LYS A 24 3.95 -19.20 58.91
N LYS A 25 4.20 -19.00 60.22
CA LYS A 25 4.54 -20.05 61.20
C LYS A 25 3.39 -21.06 61.43
N LYS A 26 2.13 -20.61 61.36
CA LYS A 26 0.92 -21.48 61.40
C LYS A 26 0.12 -21.28 60.12
N ARG A 27 -0.31 -22.39 59.49
CA ARG A 27 -1.10 -22.39 58.25
C ARG A 27 -2.24 -23.40 58.37
N CYS A 28 -3.42 -22.99 57.94
CA CYS A 28 -4.55 -23.91 57.84
C CYS A 28 -4.36 -24.83 56.62
N LYS A 29 -4.67 -26.12 56.79
CA LYS A 29 -4.65 -27.10 55.72
C LYS A 29 -5.90 -26.92 54.85
N VAL A 30 -5.71 -26.85 53.54
CA VAL A 30 -6.83 -26.75 52.59
C VAL A 30 -7.48 -28.12 52.45
N LYS A 31 -8.77 -28.21 52.80
CA LYS A 31 -9.57 -29.43 52.62
C LYS A 31 -9.89 -29.61 51.13
N GLU A 32 -10.18 -30.83 50.71
CA GLU A 32 -10.45 -31.11 49.30
C GLU A 32 -11.74 -30.44 48.81
N ASN A 33 -12.75 -30.31 49.68
CA ASN A 33 -14.02 -29.64 49.35
C ASN A 33 -13.85 -28.13 49.13
N ASP A 34 -12.83 -27.53 49.75
CA ASP A 34 -12.54 -26.09 49.67
C ASP A 34 -11.48 -25.79 48.60
N PHE A 35 -11.01 -26.82 47.87
CA PHE A 35 -9.92 -26.69 46.92
C PHE A 35 -10.41 -26.17 45.57
N THR A 36 -9.94 -24.98 45.20
CA THR A 36 -10.06 -24.40 43.86
C THR A 36 -8.68 -24.23 43.22
N ILE A 37 -8.66 -24.11 41.89
CA ILE A 37 -7.45 -23.75 41.16
C ILE A 37 -7.21 -22.26 41.38
N LEU A 38 -6.06 -21.93 41.96
CA LEU A 38 -5.68 -20.54 42.25
C LEU A 38 -5.56 -19.71 40.98
N GLU A 39 -6.17 -18.53 40.97
CA GLU A 39 -5.93 -17.53 39.94
C GLU A 39 -4.57 -16.83 40.10
N PHE A 40 -4.17 -16.04 39.10
CA PHE A 40 -2.89 -15.31 39.14
C PHE A 40 -2.83 -14.31 40.30
N SER A 41 -3.93 -13.65 40.63
CA SER A 41 -4.05 -12.69 41.75
C SER A 41 -3.90 -13.35 43.12
N GLU A 42 -4.19 -14.64 43.22
CA GLU A 42 -4.24 -15.41 44.47
C GLU A 42 -2.91 -16.09 44.83
N TYR A 43 -1.81 -15.68 44.19
CA TYR A 43 -0.49 -16.29 44.37
C TYR A 43 -0.02 -16.35 45.84
N GLU A 44 -0.44 -15.40 46.67
CA GLU A 44 -0.15 -15.37 48.12
C GLU A 44 -0.74 -16.56 48.88
N ASN A 45 -1.82 -17.17 48.38
CA ASN A 45 -2.48 -18.30 49.03
C ASN A 45 -1.54 -19.51 49.16
N LEU A 46 -0.58 -19.69 48.23
CA LEU A 46 0.46 -20.72 48.31
C LEU A 46 1.40 -20.58 49.53
N ILE A 47 1.46 -19.37 50.09
CA ILE A 47 2.24 -19.04 51.29
C ILE A 47 1.34 -19.01 52.52
N ASN A 48 0.10 -18.53 52.39
CA ASN A 48 -0.82 -18.40 53.52
C ASN A 48 -1.42 -19.76 53.96
N TYR A 49 -1.64 -20.69 53.02
CA TYR A 49 -2.28 -21.97 53.29
C TYR A 49 -1.34 -23.17 53.09
N ASN A 50 -1.75 -24.32 53.60
CA ASN A 50 -1.01 -25.58 53.49
C ASN A 50 -1.72 -26.55 52.52
N TYR A 51 -1.33 -26.50 51.25
CA TYR A 51 -1.80 -27.42 50.21
C TYR A 51 -1.11 -28.79 50.29
N ASN A 52 -1.82 -29.85 49.92
CA ASN A 52 -1.23 -31.17 49.74
C ASN A 52 -0.52 -31.27 48.37
N VAL A 53 0.31 -32.31 48.17
CA VAL A 53 1.08 -32.47 46.92
C VAL A 53 0.17 -32.72 45.71
N SER A 54 -0.94 -33.45 45.90
CA SER A 54 -1.91 -33.71 44.82
C SER A 54 -2.55 -32.40 44.31
N GLN A 55 -2.99 -31.54 45.22
CA GLN A 55 -3.54 -30.20 44.96
C GLN A 55 -2.53 -29.33 44.21
N LEU A 56 -1.27 -29.28 44.67
CA LEU A 56 -0.21 -28.53 43.98
C LEU A 56 0.05 -29.07 42.57
N LYS A 57 0.04 -30.39 42.38
CA LYS A 57 0.17 -31.02 41.06
C LYS A 57 -1.01 -30.71 40.15
N ARG A 58 -2.23 -30.60 40.68
CA ARG A 58 -3.43 -30.16 39.93
C ARG A 58 -3.28 -28.73 39.43
N ILE A 59 -2.87 -27.80 40.29
CA ILE A 59 -2.60 -26.39 39.91
C ILE A 59 -1.50 -26.33 38.84
N ALA A 60 -0.39 -27.06 39.05
CA ALA A 60 0.72 -27.08 38.10
C ALA A 60 0.30 -27.61 36.72
N ARG A 61 -0.55 -28.64 36.66
CA ARG A 61 -1.06 -29.20 35.40
C ARG A 61 -1.93 -28.19 34.66
N ASN A 62 -2.82 -27.46 35.37
CA ASN A 62 -3.67 -26.44 34.78
C ASN A 62 -2.85 -25.36 34.06
N TYR A 63 -1.78 -24.88 34.70
CA TYR A 63 -0.89 -23.85 34.15
C TYR A 63 0.25 -24.39 33.29
N LYS A 64 0.20 -25.68 32.91
CA LYS A 64 1.23 -26.35 32.10
C LYS A 64 2.65 -26.23 32.68
N GLN A 65 2.76 -26.14 34.01
CA GLN A 65 4.03 -26.09 34.73
C GLN A 65 4.55 -27.50 35.02
N LYS A 66 5.87 -27.62 35.22
CA LYS A 66 6.51 -28.90 35.57
C LYS A 66 5.90 -29.47 36.85
N ILE A 67 5.49 -30.73 36.84
CA ILE A 67 4.78 -31.42 37.94
C ILE A 67 5.74 -32.20 38.87
N SER A 68 6.97 -32.45 38.42
CA SER A 68 7.99 -33.14 39.22
C SER A 68 8.58 -32.25 40.31
N GLY A 69 9.14 -32.90 41.33
CA GLY A 69 9.89 -32.24 42.41
C GLY A 69 9.25 -32.43 43.78
N ASN A 70 9.96 -31.98 44.81
CA ASN A 70 9.45 -31.98 46.18
C ASN A 70 8.38 -30.90 46.38
N LYS A 71 7.66 -30.95 47.51
CA LYS A 71 6.60 -29.97 47.82
C LYS A 71 7.11 -28.52 47.83
N LYS A 72 8.34 -28.28 48.33
CA LYS A 72 8.94 -26.94 48.41
C LYS A 72 9.19 -26.38 47.01
N GLU A 73 9.75 -27.19 46.11
CA GLU A 73 10.00 -26.83 44.71
C GLU A 73 8.72 -26.54 43.94
N LEU A 74 7.67 -27.34 44.17
CA LEU A 74 6.35 -27.12 43.56
C LEU A 74 5.75 -25.79 44.00
N ILE A 75 5.76 -25.50 45.31
CA ILE A 75 5.33 -24.20 45.84
C ILE A 75 6.18 -23.07 45.27
N PHE A 76 7.50 -23.25 45.21
CA PHE A 76 8.42 -22.23 44.72
C PHE A 76 8.13 -21.86 43.25
N ARG A 77 7.96 -22.88 42.42
CA ARG A 77 7.66 -22.73 40.99
C ARG A 77 6.30 -22.09 40.77
N LEU A 78 5.27 -22.58 41.46
CA LEU A 78 3.90 -22.09 41.31
C LEU A 78 3.78 -20.64 41.78
N TYR A 79 4.33 -20.29 42.94
CA TYR A 79 4.25 -18.94 43.47
C TYR A 79 4.89 -17.93 42.52
N ASN A 80 6.13 -18.18 42.09
CA ASN A 80 6.82 -17.28 41.18
C ASN A 80 6.08 -17.20 39.83
N PHE A 81 5.61 -18.32 39.31
CA PHE A 81 4.84 -18.33 38.06
C PHE A 81 3.55 -17.50 38.17
N LEU A 82 2.73 -17.70 39.20
CA LEU A 82 1.47 -16.97 39.38
C LEU A 82 1.74 -15.48 39.64
N LYS A 83 2.67 -15.14 40.53
CA LYS A 83 3.07 -13.76 40.84
C LYS A 83 3.52 -13.01 39.58
N TYR A 84 4.48 -13.55 38.84
CA TYR A 84 4.99 -12.88 37.66
C TYR A 84 3.98 -12.86 36.51
N SER A 85 3.11 -13.87 36.39
CA SER A 85 2.02 -13.85 35.42
C SER A 85 0.98 -12.78 35.73
N PHE A 86 0.68 -12.54 37.01
CA PHE A 86 -0.20 -11.45 37.44
C PHE A 86 0.35 -10.08 37.01
N TYR A 87 1.59 -9.77 37.39
CA TYR A 87 2.22 -8.50 37.00
C TYR A 87 2.42 -8.37 35.49
N ALA A 88 2.77 -9.46 34.79
CA ALA A 88 2.85 -9.47 33.34
C ALA A 88 1.50 -9.12 32.71
N THR A 89 0.38 -9.63 33.24
CA THR A 89 -0.97 -9.34 32.74
C THR A 89 -1.32 -7.86 32.91
N ILE A 90 -0.93 -7.24 34.03
CA ILE A 90 -1.10 -5.80 34.26
C ILE A 90 -0.28 -4.98 33.27
N ILE A 91 1.00 -5.31 33.09
CA ILE A 91 1.88 -4.58 32.16
C ILE A 91 1.34 -4.71 30.74
N GLN A 92 0.96 -5.91 30.33
CA GLN A 92 0.40 -6.18 29.01
C GLN A 92 -0.92 -5.44 28.79
N SER A 93 -1.81 -5.34 29.79
CA SER A 93 -3.08 -4.60 29.65
C SER A 93 -2.84 -3.11 29.48
N ARG A 94 -1.91 -2.53 30.26
CA ARG A 94 -1.49 -1.12 30.12
C ARG A 94 -0.87 -0.85 28.75
N PHE A 95 0.00 -1.74 28.28
CA PHE A 95 0.62 -1.64 26.96
C PHE A 95 -0.41 -1.75 25.83
N ARG A 96 -1.31 -2.74 25.86
CA ARG A 96 -2.41 -2.84 24.90
C ARG A 96 -3.27 -1.57 24.88
N GLY A 97 -3.58 -1.01 26.05
CA GLY A 97 -4.31 0.26 26.14
C GLY A 97 -3.53 1.45 25.56
N TYR A 98 -2.22 1.52 25.78
CA TYR A 98 -1.36 2.55 25.18
C TYR A 98 -1.38 2.46 23.65
N ILE A 99 -1.18 1.25 23.12
CA ILE A 99 -1.25 0.96 21.68
C ILE A 99 -2.62 1.33 21.11
N ASN A 100 -3.70 0.99 21.80
CA ASN A 100 -5.06 1.37 21.40
C ASN A 100 -5.23 2.90 21.35
N ARG A 101 -4.75 3.63 22.36
CA ARG A 101 -4.82 5.10 22.37
C ARG A 101 -3.96 5.74 21.29
N LEU A 102 -2.82 5.16 20.92
CA LEU A 102 -2.03 5.67 19.79
C LEU A 102 -2.81 5.62 18.47
N VAL A 103 -3.60 4.57 18.26
CA VAL A 103 -4.43 4.39 17.07
C VAL A 103 -5.69 5.25 17.16
N TYR A 104 -6.46 5.13 18.24
CA TYR A 104 -7.77 5.77 18.39
C TYR A 104 -7.74 7.07 19.20
N SER A 105 -6.62 7.81 19.17
CA SER A 105 -6.47 9.06 19.96
C SER A 105 -7.38 10.19 19.48
N ASN A 106 -7.92 10.08 18.27
CA ASN A 106 -8.82 11.09 17.72
C ASN A 106 -10.23 10.87 18.28
N ILE A 107 -10.59 11.71 19.26
CA ILE A 107 -11.93 11.81 19.85
C ILE A 107 -12.93 12.45 18.87
N ASN A 108 -12.39 13.23 17.93
CA ASN A 108 -13.16 14.03 16.98
C ASN A 108 -13.81 13.16 15.92
N LYS A 109 -15.01 13.57 15.51
CA LYS A 109 -15.83 12.85 14.54
C LYS A 109 -15.68 13.43 13.13
N ALA A 110 -16.25 12.74 12.14
CA ALA A 110 -16.32 13.23 10.77
C ALA A 110 -16.97 14.62 10.69
N GLU A 111 -17.97 14.91 11.53
CA GLU A 111 -18.68 16.19 11.52
C GLU A 111 -17.81 17.39 11.97
N ASP A 112 -16.70 17.13 12.67
CA ASP A 112 -15.79 18.18 13.12
C ASP A 112 -14.79 18.62 12.03
N CYS A 113 -14.83 17.96 10.85
CA CYS A 113 -13.92 18.20 9.74
C CYS A 113 -14.49 19.21 8.73
N VAL A 114 -13.60 19.96 8.08
CA VAL A 114 -13.99 20.95 7.06
C VAL A 114 -14.31 20.29 5.71
N ASN A 115 -13.71 19.14 5.42
CA ASN A 115 -13.95 18.38 4.21
C ASN A 115 -14.98 17.27 4.45
N ASP A 116 -15.90 17.08 3.50
CA ASP A 116 -16.94 16.04 3.60
C ASP A 116 -16.48 14.67 3.09
N THR A 117 -15.50 14.66 2.17
CA THR A 117 -15.02 13.45 1.48
C THR A 117 -13.51 13.29 1.59
N ASP A 118 -13.04 12.04 1.51
CA ASP A 118 -11.61 11.70 1.41
C ASP A 118 -11.05 12.03 0.02
N PHE A 119 -9.88 12.67 -0.03
CA PHE A 119 -9.27 13.13 -1.29
C PHE A 119 -8.89 12.03 -2.29
N PHE A 120 -8.74 10.78 -1.83
CA PHE A 120 -8.20 9.70 -2.66
C PHE A 120 -9.26 8.66 -3.00
N THR A 121 -10.08 8.25 -2.03
CA THR A 121 -11.19 7.30 -2.28
C THR A 121 -12.45 8.01 -2.72
N LEU A 122 -12.59 9.32 -2.45
CA LEU A 122 -13.80 10.13 -2.67
C LEU A 122 -15.02 9.66 -1.86
N GLU A 123 -14.79 8.77 -0.88
CA GLU A 123 -15.81 8.31 0.06
C GLU A 123 -16.14 9.41 1.07
N LEU A 124 -17.40 9.47 1.51
CA LEU A 124 -17.84 10.38 2.56
C LEU A 124 -17.15 10.02 3.88
N LEU A 125 -16.68 11.03 4.61
CA LEU A 125 -16.02 10.81 5.90
C LEU A 125 -16.96 10.15 6.93
N THR A 126 -18.26 10.44 6.84
CA THR A 126 -19.30 9.86 7.69
C THR A 126 -19.50 8.37 7.48
N GLU A 127 -19.12 7.84 6.32
CA GLU A 127 -19.20 6.42 5.98
C GLU A 127 -17.92 5.65 6.36
N LEU A 128 -16.84 6.37 6.69
CA LEU A 128 -15.58 5.74 7.07
C LEU A 128 -15.70 5.07 8.44
N ASN A 129 -15.20 3.84 8.52
CA ASN A 129 -15.02 3.18 9.81
C ASN A 129 -14.03 3.98 10.67
N ASN A 130 -14.35 4.22 11.95
CA ASN A 130 -13.49 4.88 12.92
C ASN A 130 -12.04 4.32 12.95
N LYS A 131 -11.86 3.03 12.63
CA LYS A 131 -10.54 2.38 12.51
C LYS A 131 -9.69 2.84 11.33
N ASN A 132 -10.31 3.42 10.32
CA ASN A 132 -9.65 3.94 9.12
C ASN A 132 -9.66 5.46 9.08
N PHE A 133 -10.19 6.13 10.11
CA PHE A 133 -10.36 7.57 10.12
C PHE A 133 -9.18 8.26 10.81
N PHE A 134 -8.62 9.27 10.16
CA PHE A 134 -7.48 10.03 10.63
C PHE A 134 -7.76 11.53 10.51
N ILE A 135 -7.46 12.30 11.55
CA ILE A 135 -7.61 13.75 11.54
C ILE A 135 -6.25 14.42 11.63
N PHE A 136 -6.06 15.44 10.80
CA PHE A 136 -4.95 16.37 10.86
C PHE A 136 -5.49 17.78 11.08
N ARG A 137 -5.05 18.44 12.14
CA ARG A 137 -5.43 19.81 12.44
C ARG A 137 -4.40 20.78 11.87
N GLU A 138 -4.86 21.75 11.09
CA GLU A 138 -4.04 22.76 10.45
C GLU A 138 -4.76 24.12 10.49
N ASN A 139 -4.06 25.18 10.90
CA ASN A 139 -4.58 26.55 10.96
C ASN A 139 -5.95 26.68 11.68
N GLY A 140 -6.17 25.89 12.73
CA GLY A 140 -7.41 25.89 13.50
C GLY A 140 -8.50 24.96 12.97
N PHE A 141 -8.38 24.48 11.74
CA PHE A 141 -9.33 23.59 11.06
C PHE A 141 -8.93 22.11 11.17
N ASN A 142 -9.92 21.22 11.26
CA ASN A 142 -9.69 19.78 11.20
C ASN A 142 -9.92 19.29 9.78
N TYR A 143 -8.97 18.52 9.26
CA TYR A 143 -9.09 17.81 7.99
C TYR A 143 -9.14 16.32 8.26
N GLY A 144 -10.19 15.67 7.76
CA GLY A 144 -10.42 14.24 7.92
C GLY A 144 -9.91 13.46 6.71
N PHE A 145 -9.34 12.31 6.96
CA PHE A 145 -8.72 11.46 5.94
C PHE A 145 -9.01 9.99 6.22
N ASN A 146 -9.11 9.20 5.17
CA ASN A 146 -8.88 7.77 5.28
C ASN A 146 -7.38 7.53 5.51
N ILE A 147 -7.03 6.76 6.54
CA ILE A 147 -5.65 6.49 6.94
C ILE A 147 -4.83 5.90 5.79
N LYS A 148 -5.47 5.08 4.94
CA LYS A 148 -4.79 4.49 3.79
C LYS A 148 -4.45 5.57 2.77
N SER A 149 -5.39 6.47 2.48
CA SER A 149 -5.22 7.59 1.55
C SER A 149 -4.06 8.48 1.95
N ILE A 150 -4.04 8.97 3.21
CA ILE A 150 -2.94 9.81 3.69
C ILE A 150 -1.61 9.04 3.76
N TYR A 151 -1.62 7.75 4.07
CA TYR A 151 -0.41 6.93 4.02
C TYR A 151 0.15 6.79 2.60
N HIS A 152 -0.72 6.66 1.58
CA HIS A 152 -0.31 6.61 0.18
C HIS A 152 0.35 7.94 -0.23
N LEU A 153 -0.21 9.07 0.19
CA LEU A 153 0.35 10.40 0.00
C LEU A 153 1.74 10.54 0.66
N VAL A 154 1.86 10.11 1.93
CA VAL A 154 3.12 10.13 2.70
C VAL A 154 4.21 9.24 2.09
N LYS A 155 3.84 8.21 1.32
CA LYS A 155 4.79 7.30 0.68
C LYS A 155 5.39 7.85 -0.62
N GLN A 156 4.80 8.91 -1.19
CA GLN A 156 5.31 9.52 -2.42
C GLN A 156 6.68 10.17 -2.18
N LYS A 157 7.51 10.24 -3.23
CA LYS A 157 8.81 10.92 -3.16
C LYS A 157 8.59 12.42 -3.26
N GLY A 158 9.15 13.19 -2.32
CA GLY A 158 9.13 14.65 -2.34
C GLY A 158 8.45 15.25 -1.10
N LYS A 159 8.10 16.54 -1.20
CA LYS A 159 7.35 17.23 -0.15
C LYS A 159 5.93 16.69 -0.09
N VAL A 160 5.49 16.31 1.11
CA VAL A 160 4.13 15.83 1.34
C VAL A 160 3.26 17.06 1.63
N LEU A 161 2.34 17.37 0.73
CA LEU A 161 1.47 18.53 0.86
C LEU A 161 0.05 18.09 1.24
N ASN A 162 -0.63 18.86 2.08
CA ASN A 162 -2.05 18.65 2.37
C ASN A 162 -2.87 18.81 1.08
N PRO A 163 -3.68 17.81 0.67
CA PRO A 163 -4.46 17.87 -0.57
C PRO A 163 -5.43 19.07 -0.67
N TYR A 164 -5.89 19.60 0.47
CA TYR A 164 -6.88 20.67 0.51
C TYR A 164 -6.26 22.07 0.57
N THR A 165 -5.12 22.23 1.27
CA THR A 165 -4.48 23.54 1.49
C THR A 165 -3.16 23.73 0.74
N ARG A 166 -2.57 22.64 0.24
CA ARG A 166 -1.23 22.57 -0.37
C ARG A 166 -0.07 22.97 0.55
N ASN A 167 -0.34 23.15 1.84
CA ASN A 167 0.70 23.38 2.84
C ASN A 167 1.49 22.09 3.10
N GLU A 168 2.75 22.23 3.49
CA GLU A 168 3.61 21.09 3.81
C GLU A 168 3.16 20.42 5.12
N ILE A 169 2.92 19.10 5.07
CA ILE A 169 2.50 18.34 6.24
C ILE A 169 3.70 18.19 7.19
N PRO A 170 3.57 18.57 8.47
CA PRO A 170 4.65 18.46 9.46
C PRO A 170 5.16 17.02 9.66
N GLU A 171 6.46 16.87 9.91
CA GLU A 171 7.11 15.55 10.05
C GLU A 171 6.59 14.75 11.27
N ASP A 172 6.08 15.40 12.32
CA ASP A 172 5.42 14.69 13.43
C ASP A 172 4.12 14.01 12.98
N ILE A 173 3.35 14.65 12.11
CA ILE A 173 2.13 14.09 11.52
C ILE A 173 2.49 12.92 10.60
N ILE A 174 3.52 13.08 9.77
CA ILE A 174 4.06 12.00 8.92
C ILE A 174 4.46 10.79 9.77
N ARG A 175 5.17 11.02 10.89
CA ARG A 175 5.55 9.96 11.84
C ARG A 175 4.34 9.32 12.52
N LYS A 176 3.29 10.09 12.83
CA LYS A 176 2.03 9.57 13.38
C LYS A 176 1.33 8.66 12.38
N VAL A 177 1.18 9.09 11.12
CA VAL A 177 0.59 8.27 10.04
C VAL A 177 1.35 6.96 9.85
N LYS A 178 2.69 7.01 9.78
CA LYS A 178 3.54 5.80 9.68
C LYS A 178 3.39 4.88 10.90
N SER A 179 3.35 5.46 12.10
CA SER A 179 3.17 4.71 13.35
C SER A 179 1.80 4.05 13.41
N TYR A 180 0.75 4.75 12.99
CA TYR A 180 -0.61 4.22 12.92
C TYR A 180 -0.66 2.97 12.05
N VAL A 181 -0.16 3.04 10.81
CA VAL A 181 -0.18 1.91 9.87
C VAL A 181 0.64 0.73 10.39
N ARG A 182 1.79 1.00 11.02
CA ARG A 182 2.61 -0.05 11.65
C ARG A 182 1.86 -0.71 12.80
N VAL A 183 1.24 0.06 13.67
CA VAL A 183 0.52 -0.47 14.83
C VAL A 183 -0.75 -1.21 14.43
N SER A 184 -1.52 -0.69 13.48
CA SER A 184 -2.71 -1.38 12.98
C SER A 184 -2.38 -2.74 12.38
N SER A 185 -1.18 -2.90 11.79
CA SER A 185 -0.71 -4.18 11.27
C SER A 185 -0.40 -5.20 12.36
N ILE A 186 0.14 -4.74 13.50
CA ILE A 186 0.43 -5.58 14.67
C ILE A 186 -0.87 -6.04 15.34
N LEU A 187 -1.90 -5.19 15.32
CA LEU A 187 -3.20 -5.48 15.92
C LEU A 187 -4.08 -6.40 15.05
N CYS A 188 -3.59 -6.90 13.91
CA CYS A 188 -4.36 -7.67 12.93
C CYS A 188 -5.68 -6.99 12.52
N LEU A 189 -5.74 -5.66 12.58
CA LEU A 189 -6.85 -4.92 11.99
C LEU A 189 -6.70 -5.07 10.46
N ASP A 190 -7.81 -5.32 9.76
CA ASP A 190 -7.83 -5.61 8.33
C ASP A 190 -7.07 -4.55 7.51
N ASN A 191 -5.78 -4.83 7.30
CA ASN A 191 -4.80 -3.89 6.80
C ASN A 191 -4.50 -4.18 5.33
N ASN A 192 -5.54 -4.48 4.54
CA ASN A 192 -5.41 -4.43 3.10
C ASN A 192 -5.10 -2.96 2.70
N LEU A 193 -3.80 -2.63 2.69
CA LEU A 193 -3.23 -1.35 2.25
C LEU A 193 -3.39 -1.13 0.74
N LYS A 194 -3.90 -2.14 0.02
CA LYS A 194 -4.44 -1.98 -1.32
C LYS A 194 -5.71 -1.14 -1.22
N ILE A 195 -5.53 0.17 -1.34
CA ILE A 195 -6.64 1.07 -1.63
C ILE A 195 -7.08 0.70 -3.04
N LYS A 196 -8.35 0.36 -3.22
CA LYS A 196 -8.94 0.36 -4.55
C LYS A 196 -8.95 1.83 -4.98
N ASN A 197 -8.07 2.21 -5.90
CA ASN A 197 -8.22 3.51 -6.54
C ASN A 197 -9.59 3.56 -7.21
N ALA A 198 -10.20 4.74 -7.38
CA ALA A 198 -11.39 4.85 -8.22
C ALA A 198 -11.18 4.22 -9.62
N LYS A 199 -9.93 4.24 -10.11
CA LYS A 199 -9.50 3.53 -11.33
C LYS A 199 -9.61 2.01 -11.25
N ASP A 200 -9.47 1.38 -10.08
CA ASP A 200 -9.55 -0.08 -9.94
C ASP A 200 -10.98 -0.61 -10.06
N ASN A 201 -11.98 0.23 -9.82
CA ASN A 201 -13.39 -0.08 -10.03
C ASN A 201 -13.84 0.14 -11.50
N LEU A 202 -12.98 0.73 -12.34
CA LEU A 202 -13.29 0.92 -13.76
C LEU A 202 -13.10 -0.38 -14.54
N SER A 203 -13.95 -0.59 -15.55
CA SER A 203 -13.72 -1.66 -16.54
C SER A 203 -12.40 -1.43 -17.26
N ASP A 204 -11.78 -2.50 -17.74
CA ASP A 204 -10.50 -2.40 -18.42
C ASP A 204 -10.59 -1.56 -19.71
N GLU A 205 -11.75 -1.56 -20.37
CA GLU A 205 -12.05 -0.68 -21.50
C GLU A 205 -12.02 0.79 -21.10
N LYS A 206 -12.59 1.14 -19.94
CA LYS A 206 -12.62 2.52 -19.46
C LYS A 206 -11.23 2.99 -19.02
N LYS A 207 -10.41 2.10 -18.44
CA LYS A 207 -9.00 2.39 -18.16
C LYS A 207 -8.23 2.70 -19.44
N LEU A 208 -8.40 1.86 -20.47
CA LEU A 208 -7.78 2.08 -21.77
C LEU A 208 -8.23 3.42 -22.39
N GLU A 209 -9.52 3.76 -22.31
CA GLU A 209 -10.03 5.05 -22.79
C GLU A 209 -9.35 6.24 -22.10
N LEU A 210 -9.19 6.18 -20.78
CA LEU A 210 -8.47 7.20 -20.01
C LEU A 210 -6.98 7.28 -20.37
N ASP A 211 -6.35 6.14 -20.63
CA ASP A 211 -4.96 6.09 -21.08
C ASP A 211 -4.81 6.73 -22.47
N VAL A 212 -5.74 6.46 -23.40
CA VAL A 212 -5.76 7.11 -24.72
C VAL A 212 -5.92 8.63 -24.57
N ILE A 213 -6.87 9.09 -23.75
CA ILE A 213 -7.06 10.52 -23.48
C ILE A 213 -5.76 11.14 -22.94
N THR A 214 -5.10 10.48 -21.99
CA THR A 214 -3.85 10.96 -21.40
C THR A 214 -2.74 11.10 -22.45
N VAL A 215 -2.61 10.12 -23.36
CA VAL A 215 -1.60 10.18 -24.44
C VAL A 215 -1.91 11.31 -25.43
N PHE A 216 -3.17 11.51 -25.79
CA PHE A 216 -3.58 12.58 -26.70
C PHE A 216 -3.42 13.98 -26.06
N GLN A 217 -3.66 14.12 -24.75
CA GLN A 217 -3.33 15.36 -24.03
C GLN A 217 -1.82 15.67 -24.07
N LYS A 218 -0.95 14.66 -24.03
CA LYS A 218 0.50 14.89 -24.24
C LYS A 218 0.78 15.43 -25.63
N ILE A 219 0.08 14.94 -26.65
CA ILE A 219 0.19 15.44 -28.04
C ILE A 219 -0.26 16.90 -28.10
N ASP A 220 -1.38 17.23 -27.45
CA ASP A 220 -1.92 18.60 -27.42
C ASP A 220 -0.96 19.57 -26.72
N ASN A 221 -0.34 19.15 -25.60
CA ASN A 221 0.68 19.93 -24.89
C ASN A 221 1.94 20.21 -25.72
N LEU A 222 2.18 19.44 -26.79
CA LEU A 222 3.25 19.67 -27.77
C LEU A 222 2.79 20.59 -28.92
N ASN A 223 1.73 21.37 -28.70
CA ASN A 223 1.12 22.30 -29.67
C ASN A 223 0.57 21.64 -30.94
N ASN A 224 0.12 20.38 -30.85
CA ASN A 224 -0.60 19.72 -31.93
C ASN A 224 -2.10 19.70 -31.65
N ILE A 225 -2.93 19.56 -32.70
CA ILE A 225 -4.37 19.36 -32.53
C ILE A 225 -4.64 17.86 -32.59
N SER A 226 -5.18 17.28 -31.53
CA SER A 226 -5.51 15.86 -31.48
C SER A 226 -6.92 15.58 -30.97
N ASN A 227 -7.45 14.42 -31.35
CA ASN A 227 -8.72 13.91 -30.82
C ASN A 227 -8.61 12.41 -30.50
N PRO A 228 -8.80 11.99 -29.22
CA PRO A 228 -8.75 10.59 -28.81
C PRO A 228 -9.64 9.66 -29.64
N ASN A 229 -10.78 10.17 -30.14
CA ASN A 229 -11.71 9.39 -30.95
C ASN A 229 -11.11 8.93 -32.28
N TRP A 230 -10.10 9.62 -32.81
CA TRP A 230 -9.41 9.18 -34.03
C TRP A 230 -8.73 7.82 -33.83
N PHE A 231 -8.27 7.52 -32.62
CA PHE A 231 -7.70 6.23 -32.26
C PHE A 231 -8.78 5.24 -31.79
N LEU A 232 -9.70 5.68 -30.91
CA LEU A 232 -10.74 4.81 -30.33
C LEU A 232 -11.72 4.26 -31.39
N SER A 233 -11.98 5.01 -32.45
CA SER A 233 -12.83 4.57 -33.57
C SER A 233 -12.18 3.52 -34.47
N LEU A 234 -10.86 3.27 -34.34
CA LEU A 234 -10.19 2.28 -35.17
C LEU A 234 -10.52 0.86 -34.72
N GLY A 235 -11.00 0.05 -35.68
CA GLY A 235 -11.07 -1.39 -35.57
C GLY A 235 -9.70 -2.05 -35.71
N ARG A 236 -9.63 -3.36 -35.43
CA ARG A 236 -8.37 -4.13 -35.36
C ARG A 236 -7.54 -4.03 -36.65
N PHE A 237 -8.16 -4.17 -37.81
CA PHE A 237 -7.48 -4.07 -39.10
C PHE A 237 -6.86 -2.69 -39.35
N ARG A 238 -7.58 -1.61 -39.00
CA ARG A 238 -7.06 -0.24 -39.16
C ARG A 238 -5.95 0.09 -38.16
N LEU A 239 -6.00 -0.47 -36.95
CA LEU A 239 -4.90 -0.37 -35.97
C LEU A 239 -3.63 -1.07 -36.46
N ILE A 240 -3.77 -2.26 -37.04
CA ILE A 240 -2.64 -2.99 -37.63
C ILE A 240 -2.08 -2.20 -38.83
N ARG A 241 -2.96 -1.63 -39.67
CA ARG A 241 -2.54 -0.75 -40.76
C ARG A 241 -1.79 0.47 -40.23
N PHE A 242 -2.34 1.18 -39.24
CA PHE A 242 -1.69 2.33 -38.59
C PHE A 242 -0.28 1.99 -38.12
N TYR A 243 -0.14 0.87 -37.41
CA TYR A 243 1.15 0.41 -36.93
C TYR A 243 2.15 0.16 -38.08
N ARG A 244 1.70 -0.45 -39.17
CA ARG A 244 2.54 -0.69 -40.36
C ARG A 244 2.94 0.61 -41.06
N GLU A 245 2.01 1.54 -41.24
CA GLU A 245 2.30 2.86 -41.80
C GLU A 245 3.32 3.61 -40.93
N LEU A 246 3.18 3.57 -39.60
CA LEU A 246 4.11 4.22 -38.68
C LEU A 246 5.51 3.59 -38.72
N ILE A 247 5.61 2.25 -38.86
CA ILE A 247 6.89 1.58 -39.11
C ILE A 247 7.52 2.07 -40.41
N ASP A 248 6.73 2.12 -41.48
CA ASP A 248 7.20 2.47 -42.80
C ASP A 248 7.70 3.91 -42.86
N ILE A 249 6.94 4.83 -42.26
CA ILE A 249 7.32 6.23 -42.05
C ILE A 249 8.63 6.35 -41.28
N TRP A 250 8.75 5.65 -40.14
CA TRP A 250 9.93 5.72 -39.27
C TRP A 250 11.18 5.11 -39.90
N SER A 251 11.01 3.99 -40.62
CA SER A 251 12.12 3.17 -41.09
C SER A 251 12.60 3.58 -42.47
N TYR A 252 11.67 3.99 -43.35
CA TYR A 252 11.96 4.15 -44.79
C TYR A 252 11.59 5.54 -45.32
N ARG A 253 10.34 6.01 -45.17
CA ARG A 253 9.85 7.18 -45.93
C ARG A 253 10.58 8.49 -45.58
N LEU A 254 10.82 8.74 -44.31
CA LEU A 254 11.36 10.03 -43.87
C LEU A 254 12.88 10.14 -43.91
N GLN A 255 13.58 9.03 -44.22
CA GLN A 255 15.06 8.96 -44.26
C GLN A 255 15.76 9.61 -43.05
N ILE A 256 15.15 9.52 -41.87
CA ILE A 256 15.61 10.23 -40.66
C ILE A 256 17.00 9.71 -40.27
N GLU A 257 17.92 10.65 -40.04
CA GLU A 257 19.26 10.34 -39.56
C GLU A 257 19.23 9.55 -38.25
N SER A 258 20.21 8.65 -38.10
CA SER A 258 20.27 7.77 -36.93
C SER A 258 20.38 8.54 -35.61
N GLU A 259 20.97 9.74 -35.61
CA GLU A 259 21.05 10.60 -34.44
C GLU A 259 19.68 11.16 -34.03
N ILE A 260 18.93 11.71 -34.98
CA ILE A 260 17.58 12.21 -34.73
C ILE A 260 16.67 11.08 -34.22
N LYS A 261 16.79 9.87 -34.78
CA LYS A 261 16.06 8.70 -34.28
C LYS A 261 16.36 8.40 -32.81
N ARG A 262 17.64 8.49 -32.38
CA ARG A 262 18.04 8.30 -30.98
C ARG A 262 17.56 9.42 -30.07
N ASN A 263 17.45 10.65 -30.58
CA ASN A 263 16.94 11.79 -29.81
C ASN A 263 15.43 11.73 -29.61
N ILE A 264 14.67 11.22 -30.58
CA ILE A 264 13.21 11.00 -30.43
C ILE A 264 12.94 9.76 -29.58
N ILE A 265 13.66 8.65 -29.81
CA ILE A 265 13.50 7.38 -29.08
C ILE A 265 14.87 6.94 -28.51
N PRO A 266 15.27 7.44 -27.34
CA PRO A 266 16.52 7.01 -26.71
C PRO A 266 16.42 5.58 -26.16
N PRO A 267 17.57 4.85 -26.04
CA PRO A 267 18.91 5.26 -26.47
C PRO A 267 19.25 4.85 -27.92
N HIS A 268 18.49 3.94 -28.53
CA HIS A 268 18.86 3.29 -29.79
C HIS A 268 18.00 3.65 -31.01
N GLY A 269 16.95 4.46 -30.86
CA GLY A 269 16.06 4.82 -31.97
C GLY A 269 15.15 3.70 -32.46
N LYS A 270 14.87 2.70 -31.62
CA LYS A 270 14.10 1.49 -31.97
C LYS A 270 12.80 1.41 -31.14
N PRO A 271 11.69 1.98 -31.63
CA PRO A 271 10.42 1.97 -30.89
C PRO A 271 9.65 0.66 -31.05
N PHE A 272 9.86 -0.07 -32.16
CA PHE A 272 9.09 -1.26 -32.53
C PHE A 272 9.79 -2.58 -32.14
N PRO A 273 9.03 -3.57 -31.64
CA PRO A 273 9.55 -4.93 -31.43
C PRO A 273 9.69 -5.68 -32.75
N SER A 274 10.58 -6.67 -32.79
CA SER A 274 10.95 -7.40 -34.02
C SER A 274 9.78 -8.13 -34.70
N GLN A 275 8.83 -8.70 -33.94
CA GLN A 275 7.66 -9.40 -34.49
C GLN A 275 6.46 -9.31 -33.53
N PRO A 276 5.46 -8.45 -33.80
CA PRO A 276 4.22 -8.44 -33.04
C PRO A 276 3.29 -9.57 -33.49
N HIS A 277 2.82 -10.40 -32.54
CA HIS A 277 1.85 -11.46 -32.79
C HIS A 277 0.41 -10.91 -32.94
N PHE A 278 0.19 -9.99 -33.89
CA PHE A 278 -1.12 -9.36 -34.08
C PHE A 278 -2.25 -10.36 -34.33
N ASN A 279 -1.96 -11.51 -34.95
CA ASN A 279 -2.95 -12.54 -35.29
C ASN A 279 -3.62 -13.15 -34.05
N SER A 280 -2.92 -13.24 -32.92
CA SER A 280 -3.46 -13.78 -31.67
C SER A 280 -4.05 -12.71 -30.74
N MET A 281 -3.83 -11.43 -31.03
CA MET A 281 -4.30 -10.33 -30.16
C MET A 281 -5.76 -9.96 -30.45
N SER A 282 -6.55 -9.79 -29.38
CA SER A 282 -7.86 -9.16 -29.41
C SER A 282 -7.77 -7.68 -29.81
N LEU A 283 -8.92 -7.04 -30.08
CA LEU A 283 -8.97 -5.59 -30.35
C LEU A 283 -8.42 -4.78 -29.16
N PHE A 284 -8.77 -5.17 -27.94
CA PHE A 284 -8.31 -4.53 -26.72
C PHE A 284 -6.78 -4.62 -26.59
N GLU A 285 -6.20 -5.81 -26.75
CA GLU A 285 -4.75 -6.01 -26.69
C GLU A 285 -4.03 -5.27 -27.82
N THR A 286 -4.60 -5.28 -29.02
CA THR A 286 -4.05 -4.54 -30.17
C THR A 286 -4.03 -3.03 -29.88
N ARG A 287 -5.11 -2.46 -29.32
CA ARG A 287 -5.15 -1.05 -28.91
C ARG A 287 -4.10 -0.75 -27.86
N LYS A 288 -4.02 -1.56 -26.80
CA LYS A 288 -3.04 -1.37 -25.72
C LYS A 288 -1.60 -1.42 -26.25
N PHE A 289 -1.31 -2.38 -27.12
CA PHE A 289 0.00 -2.52 -27.75
C PHE A 289 0.33 -1.28 -28.62
N VAL A 290 -0.55 -0.89 -29.54
CA VAL A 290 -0.31 0.25 -30.42
C VAL A 290 -0.22 1.56 -29.63
N LEU A 291 -1.07 1.75 -28.62
CA LEU A 291 -1.02 2.93 -27.74
C LEU A 291 0.32 3.03 -27.00
N SER A 292 0.89 1.90 -26.55
CA SER A 292 2.20 1.89 -25.92
C SER A 292 3.33 2.33 -26.86
N ILE A 293 3.17 2.12 -28.17
CA ILE A 293 4.11 2.63 -29.17
C ILE A 293 3.93 4.13 -29.32
N ILE A 294 2.69 4.61 -29.47
CA ILE A 294 2.38 6.04 -29.56
C ILE A 294 2.95 6.79 -28.35
N ASP A 295 2.73 6.28 -27.14
CA ASP A 295 3.20 6.92 -25.90
C ASP A 295 4.73 7.09 -25.86
N LYS A 296 5.49 6.12 -26.40
CA LYS A 296 6.95 6.22 -26.53
C LYS A 296 7.36 7.38 -27.44
N PHE A 297 6.70 7.54 -28.59
CA PHE A 297 7.00 8.62 -29.54
C PHE A 297 6.78 10.01 -28.95
N VAL A 298 5.75 10.17 -28.10
CA VAL A 298 5.38 11.48 -27.55
C VAL A 298 6.06 11.79 -26.21
N SER A 299 6.52 10.76 -25.48
CA SER A 299 7.06 10.93 -24.12
C SER A 299 8.59 10.82 -24.02
N ASN A 300 9.24 10.01 -24.86
CA ASN A 300 10.64 9.61 -24.60
C ASN A 300 11.70 10.55 -25.18
N GLY A 301 11.32 11.53 -25.99
CA GLY A 301 12.28 12.43 -26.63
C GLY A 301 13.17 13.16 -25.62
N THR A 302 14.46 13.34 -25.96
CA THR A 302 15.46 13.99 -25.09
C THR A 302 15.16 15.46 -24.82
N ALA A 303 14.41 16.10 -25.70
CA ALA A 303 13.90 17.46 -25.57
C ALA A 303 12.52 17.59 -26.23
N ASP A 304 11.79 18.67 -25.92
CA ASP A 304 10.39 18.83 -26.34
C ASP A 304 10.21 18.99 -27.85
N ASN A 305 11.23 19.51 -28.56
CA ASN A 305 11.26 19.53 -30.02
C ASN A 305 11.26 18.10 -30.61
N TYR A 306 12.02 17.17 -30.03
CA TYR A 306 12.05 15.77 -30.48
C TYR A 306 10.75 15.03 -30.13
N LYS A 307 10.13 15.33 -28.98
CA LYS A 307 8.80 14.82 -28.65
C LYS A 307 7.75 15.33 -29.63
N SER A 308 7.81 16.62 -29.98
CA SER A 308 6.92 17.24 -30.97
C SER A 308 7.06 16.57 -32.33
N LEU A 309 8.30 16.27 -32.74
CA LEU A 309 8.58 15.55 -33.98
C LEU A 309 8.05 14.10 -33.94
N GLY A 310 8.16 13.42 -32.80
CA GLY A 310 7.56 12.10 -32.60
C GLY A 310 6.02 12.13 -32.68
N ALA A 311 5.39 13.14 -32.06
CA ALA A 311 3.95 13.37 -32.15
C ALA A 311 3.51 13.65 -33.59
N TYR A 312 4.28 14.43 -34.34
CA TYR A 312 4.04 14.71 -35.74
C TYR A 312 3.98 13.44 -36.60
N TYR A 313 4.91 12.50 -36.40
CA TYR A 313 4.93 11.23 -37.13
C TYR A 313 3.74 10.33 -36.77
N VAL A 314 3.36 10.30 -35.48
CA VAL A 314 2.16 9.58 -35.03
C VAL A 314 0.92 10.14 -35.71
N LEU A 315 0.75 11.47 -35.71
CA LEU A 315 -0.41 12.12 -36.32
C LEU A 315 -0.42 11.93 -37.84
N GLY A 316 0.73 12.02 -38.51
CA GLY A 316 0.87 11.74 -39.94
C GLY A 316 0.47 10.31 -40.31
N ALA A 317 0.84 9.31 -39.50
CA ALA A 317 0.37 7.94 -39.74
C ALA A 317 -1.14 7.78 -39.44
N LEU A 318 -1.67 8.56 -38.51
CA LEU A 318 -3.08 8.50 -38.10
C LEU A 318 -4.01 9.07 -39.17
N THR A 319 -3.60 10.15 -39.85
CA THR A 319 -4.37 10.71 -40.97
C THR A 319 -4.52 9.73 -42.13
N ILE A 320 -3.54 8.85 -42.37
CA ILE A 320 -3.63 7.82 -43.43
C ILE A 320 -4.75 6.81 -43.17
N VAL A 321 -5.06 6.50 -41.90
CA VAL A 321 -5.99 5.43 -41.52
C VAL A 321 -7.33 5.92 -40.97
N ASN A 322 -7.45 7.21 -40.66
CA ASN A 322 -8.64 7.83 -40.09
C ASN A 322 -9.06 9.06 -40.89
N GLN A 323 -10.22 8.99 -41.53
CA GLN A 323 -10.76 10.08 -42.36
C GLN A 323 -10.99 11.37 -41.57
N ASN A 324 -11.49 11.29 -40.35
CA ASN A 324 -11.73 12.47 -39.52
C ASN A 324 -10.43 13.18 -39.13
N ALA A 325 -9.37 12.40 -38.87
CA ALA A 325 -8.03 12.96 -38.65
C ALA A 325 -7.50 13.63 -39.93
N ALA A 326 -7.65 12.99 -41.10
CA ALA A 326 -7.25 13.57 -42.38
C ALA A 326 -7.97 14.88 -42.71
N TYR A 327 -9.28 14.95 -42.48
CA TYR A 327 -10.05 16.19 -42.69
C TYR A 327 -9.67 17.30 -41.72
N SER A 328 -9.27 16.95 -40.49
CA SER A 328 -8.83 17.92 -39.48
C SER A 328 -7.42 18.45 -39.77
N MET A 329 -6.57 17.67 -40.43
CA MET A 329 -5.21 18.05 -40.80
C MET A 329 -4.87 17.66 -42.25
N PRO A 330 -5.47 18.32 -43.27
CA PRO A 330 -5.29 17.94 -44.68
C PRO A 330 -3.84 18.06 -45.15
N TRP A 331 -3.15 19.13 -44.75
CA TRP A 331 -1.73 19.36 -45.05
C TRP A 331 -0.82 18.24 -44.54
N LEU A 332 -1.14 17.71 -43.36
CA LEU A 332 -0.41 16.60 -42.75
C LEU A 332 -0.70 15.29 -43.48
N PHE A 333 -1.95 15.08 -43.88
CA PHE A 333 -2.31 13.94 -44.73
C PHE A 333 -1.54 13.99 -46.05
N GLU A 334 -1.56 15.11 -46.76
CA GLU A 334 -0.84 15.29 -48.04
C GLU A 334 0.66 15.04 -47.91
N SER A 335 1.27 15.46 -46.79
CA SER A 335 2.71 15.27 -46.54
C SER A 335 3.11 13.80 -46.35
N PHE A 336 2.19 12.92 -45.93
CA PHE A 336 2.47 11.52 -45.59
C PHE A 336 1.79 10.52 -46.52
N TYR A 337 0.75 10.94 -47.24
CA TYR A 337 0.01 10.14 -48.19
C TYR A 337 0.76 10.08 -49.52
N TYR A 338 1.12 8.87 -49.94
CA TYR A 338 1.67 8.61 -51.26
C TYR A 338 0.63 7.87 -52.09
N SER A 339 0.21 8.45 -53.21
CA SER A 339 -0.60 7.73 -54.20
C SER A 339 0.32 6.80 -55.00
N PRO A 340 0.06 5.49 -55.07
CA PRO A 340 0.80 4.63 -56.00
C PRO A 340 0.36 5.00 -57.43
N MET A 341 0.95 6.05 -58.00
CA MET A 341 0.87 6.29 -59.44
C MET A 341 1.89 5.39 -60.14
N GLN A 342 1.34 4.41 -60.87
CA GLN A 342 1.85 3.77 -62.08
C GLN A 342 3.38 3.63 -62.20
N GLN A 343 3.85 2.42 -61.92
CA GLN A 343 4.89 1.78 -62.73
C GLN A 343 4.29 0.55 -63.39
#